data_AF-A0AAF0WNQ6-F1
#
_entry.id   AF-A0AAF0WNQ6-F1
#
_cell.length_a   1.000
_cell.length_b   1.000
_cell.length_c   1.000
_cell.angle_alpha   90.00
_cell.angle_beta   90.00
_cell.angle_gamma   90.00
#
_symmetry.space_group_name_H-M   'P 1'
#
loop_
_entity.id
_entity.type
_entity.pdbx_description
1 polymer ?
#
loop_
_entity_poly.entity_id
_entity_poly.type
_entity_poly.pdbx_seq_one_letter_code
_entity_poly.pdbx_strand_id
1 'polypeptide(L)'
;MKIDKSITNKSHLQVHEHVVAERLRRQRLNKLFIGLSATIPGLKKLDKASILKDAIEYIKRLEEQSKALEEEAGKQLGKPKHPNRIDTSDYHSSALISDIQARFCEGEILIKIHCKQPKQVTHKLLGELEKLHLTIINCSVIPFDESHDITIIAQVLGLGSFLIFTV
;
A
#
# COMPACT_ATOMS: atom_id res chain seq x y z
N MET A 1 -58.92 -1.71 18.12
CA MET A 1 -57.56 -1.22 17.85
C MET A 1 -56.87 -2.22 16.93
N LYS A 2 -56.66 -1.89 15.66
CA LYS A 2 -55.89 -2.73 14.72
C LYS A 2 -54.45 -2.25 14.78
N ILE A 3 -53.53 -3.09 15.25
CA ILE A 3 -52.11 -2.78 15.27
C ILE A 3 -51.62 -2.93 13.83
N ASP A 4 -51.05 -1.87 13.25
CA ASP A 4 -50.56 -1.85 11.88
C ASP A 4 -49.45 -2.88 11.66
N LYS A 5 -49.78 -3.97 10.95
CA LYS A 5 -48.84 -5.00 10.49
C LYS A 5 -47.66 -4.45 9.65
N SER A 6 -47.75 -3.19 9.20
CA SER A 6 -46.71 -2.49 8.45
C SER A 6 -45.51 -2.08 9.34
N ILE A 7 -45.77 -1.65 10.57
CA ILE A 7 -44.73 -1.14 11.49
C ILE A 7 -43.86 -2.29 12.02
N THR A 8 -44.45 -3.45 12.28
CA THR A 8 -43.74 -4.66 12.75
C THR A 8 -42.89 -5.33 11.67
N ASN A 9 -43.25 -5.21 10.38
CA ASN A 9 -42.45 -5.75 9.29
C ASN A 9 -41.18 -4.93 9.05
N LYS A 10 -41.28 -3.60 9.09
CA LYS A 10 -40.12 -2.70 8.90
C LYS A 10 -39.05 -2.88 9.99
N SER A 11 -39.47 -3.06 11.24
CA SER A 11 -38.54 -3.33 12.34
C SER A 11 -37.90 -4.71 12.25
N HIS A 12 -38.64 -5.75 11.82
CA HIS A 12 -38.10 -7.10 11.61
C HIS A 12 -37.07 -7.15 10.47
N LEU A 13 -37.32 -6.43 9.36
CA LEU A 13 -36.36 -6.26 8.26
C LEU A 13 -35.07 -5.57 8.71
N GLN A 14 -35.18 -4.49 9.50
CA GLN A 14 -34.00 -3.83 10.08
C GLN A 14 -33.20 -4.77 10.98
N VAL A 15 -33.87 -5.52 11.87
CA VAL A 15 -33.18 -6.49 12.75
C VAL A 15 -32.45 -7.54 11.91
N HIS A 16 -33.07 -8.05 10.84
CA HIS A 16 -32.43 -9.01 9.94
C HIS A 16 -31.22 -8.39 9.22
N GLU A 17 -31.31 -7.17 8.71
CA GLU A 17 -30.19 -6.45 8.10
C GLU A 17 -29.05 -6.21 9.10
N HIS A 18 -29.36 -5.81 10.35
CA HIS A 18 -28.35 -5.65 11.41
C HIS A 18 -27.63 -6.96 11.73
N VAL A 19 -28.36 -8.08 11.80
CA VAL A 19 -27.77 -9.42 12.04
C VAL A 19 -26.87 -9.83 10.88
N VAL A 20 -27.30 -9.62 9.63
CA VAL A 20 -26.50 -9.90 8.44
C VAL A 20 -25.24 -9.03 8.41
N ALA A 21 -25.38 -7.73 8.66
CA ALA A 21 -24.27 -6.79 8.72
C ALA A 21 -23.23 -7.20 9.77
N GLU A 22 -23.66 -7.57 10.99
CA GLU A 22 -22.74 -8.03 12.04
C GLU A 22 -22.09 -9.38 11.69
N ARG A 23 -22.82 -10.29 11.03
CA ARG A 23 -22.23 -11.54 10.53
C ARG A 23 -21.13 -11.26 9.52
N LEU A 24 -21.36 -10.36 8.55
CA LEU A 24 -20.36 -9.95 7.57
C LEU A 24 -19.16 -9.25 8.24
N ARG A 25 -19.41 -8.42 9.26
CA ARG A 25 -18.35 -7.79 10.06
C ARG A 25 -17.44 -8.82 10.70
N ARG A 26 -18.01 -9.84 11.34
CA ARG A 26 -17.25 -10.94 11.97
C ARG A 26 -16.50 -11.80 10.95
N GLN A 27 -17.11 -12.08 9.80
CA GLN A 27 -16.45 -12.81 8.73
C GLN A 27 -15.24 -12.03 8.18
N ARG A 28 -15.37 -10.73 7.95
CA ARG A 28 -14.26 -9.87 7.53
C ARG A 28 -13.14 -9.86 8.56
N LEU A 29 -13.46 -9.70 9.84
CA LEU A 29 -12.47 -9.75 10.92
C LEU A 29 -11.74 -11.10 10.95
N ASN A 30 -12.45 -12.22 10.84
CA ASN A 30 -11.83 -13.54 10.82
C ASN A 30 -10.91 -13.72 9.60
N LYS A 31 -11.29 -13.24 8.42
CA LYS A 31 -10.41 -13.23 7.23
C LYS A 31 -9.12 -12.46 7.49
N LEU A 32 -9.21 -11.29 8.13
CA LEU A 32 -8.04 -10.49 8.50
C LEU A 32 -7.13 -11.23 9.50
N PHE A 33 -7.70 -11.91 10.50
CA PHE A 33 -6.92 -12.74 11.43
C PHE A 33 -6.18 -13.88 10.74
N ILE A 34 -6.82 -14.55 9.79
CA ILE A 34 -6.20 -15.62 8.98
C ILE A 34 -5.04 -15.03 8.17
N GLY A 35 -5.28 -13.93 7.45
CA GLY A 35 -4.25 -13.25 6.67
C GLY A 35 -3.07 -12.81 7.54
N LEU A 36 -3.33 -12.19 8.69
CA LEU A 36 -2.31 -11.78 9.65
C LEU A 36 -1.50 -12.98 10.14
N SER A 37 -2.14 -14.11 10.45
CA SER A 37 -1.42 -15.31 10.91
C SER A 37 -0.47 -15.88 9.84
N ALA A 38 -0.84 -15.76 8.56
CA ALA A 38 0.01 -16.24 7.47
C ALA A 38 1.27 -15.37 7.25
N THR A 39 1.26 -14.10 7.66
CA THR A 39 2.41 -13.20 7.48
C THR A 39 3.42 -13.24 8.63
N ILE A 40 3.05 -13.81 9.79
CA ILE A 40 3.91 -13.86 10.98
C ILE A 40 4.66 -15.20 10.99
N PRO A 41 6.00 -15.20 10.97
CA PRO A 41 6.77 -16.43 11.01
C PRO A 41 6.73 -17.07 12.41
N GLY A 42 6.71 -18.41 12.46
CA GLY A 42 6.93 -19.17 13.69
C GLY A 42 5.76 -19.21 14.68
N LEU A 43 4.53 -18.93 14.23
CA LEU A 43 3.34 -19.03 15.08
C LEU A 43 3.12 -20.46 15.59
N LYS A 44 3.05 -20.62 16.91
CA LYS A 44 2.76 -21.91 17.58
C LYS A 44 1.31 -22.06 17.97
N LYS A 45 0.61 -20.94 18.16
CA LYS A 45 -0.78 -20.89 18.60
C LYS A 45 -1.56 -19.98 17.66
N LEU A 46 -2.74 -20.43 17.26
CA LEU A 46 -3.62 -19.74 16.31
C LEU A 46 -4.84 -19.10 16.99
N ASP A 47 -4.80 -18.95 18.31
CA ASP A 47 -5.83 -18.18 19.02
C ASP A 47 -5.61 -16.67 18.81
N LYS A 48 -6.71 -15.92 18.84
CA LYS A 48 -6.72 -14.50 18.49
C LYS A 48 -5.77 -13.66 19.34
N ALA A 49 -5.64 -13.98 20.63
CA ALA A 49 -4.76 -13.22 21.52
C ALA A 49 -3.28 -13.48 21.20
N SER A 50 -2.89 -14.75 21.01
CA SER A 50 -1.51 -15.08 20.64
C SER A 50 -1.14 -14.50 19.27
N ILE A 51 -2.02 -14.57 18.27
CA ILE A 51 -1.74 -13.97 16.95
C ILE A 51 -1.42 -12.48 17.08
N LEU A 52 -2.21 -11.72 17.86
CA LEU A 52 -1.96 -10.29 18.04
C LEU A 52 -0.66 -10.02 18.82
N LYS A 53 -0.40 -10.81 19.87
CA LYS A 53 0.83 -10.69 20.64
C LYS A 53 2.07 -10.94 19.75
N ASP A 54 2.07 -12.05 19.03
CA ASP A 54 3.18 -12.45 18.16
C ASP A 54 3.35 -11.47 16.99
N ALA A 55 2.26 -10.87 16.49
CA ALA A 55 2.32 -9.79 15.49
C ALA A 55 3.06 -8.56 16.02
N ILE A 56 2.74 -8.11 17.23
CA ILE A 56 3.38 -6.96 17.86
C ILE A 56 4.87 -7.24 18.08
N GLU A 57 5.20 -8.43 18.58
CA GLU A 57 6.59 -8.84 18.77
C GLU A 57 7.37 -8.92 17.45
N TYR A 58 6.72 -9.36 16.37
CA TYR A 58 7.34 -9.41 15.05
C TYR A 58 7.66 -8.01 14.50
N ILE A 59 6.71 -7.07 14.60
CA ILE A 59 6.92 -5.69 14.16
C ILE A 59 8.10 -5.04 14.90
N LYS A 60 8.15 -5.19 16.23
CA LYS A 60 9.27 -4.66 17.03
C LYS A 60 10.62 -5.21 16.58
N ARG A 61 10.70 -6.51 16.31
CA ARG A 61 11.92 -7.13 15.80
C ARG A 61 12.33 -6.58 14.43
N LEU A 62 11.37 -6.34 13.53
CA LEU A 62 11.66 -5.76 12.22
C LEU A 62 12.15 -4.31 12.34
N GLU A 63 11.57 -3.51 13.23
CA GLU A 63 12.01 -2.13 13.51
C GLU A 63 13.45 -2.11 14.05
N GLU A 64 13.78 -2.99 14.99
CA GLU A 64 15.14 -3.15 15.51
C GLU A 64 16.14 -3.55 14.42
N GLN A 65 15.76 -4.49 13.54
CA GLN A 65 16.58 -4.89 12.40
C GLN A 65 16.80 -3.75 11.40
N SER A 66 15.75 -2.97 11.09
CA SER A 66 15.86 -1.80 10.20
C SER A 66 16.85 -0.78 10.77
N LYS A 67 16.72 -0.46 12.06
CA LYS A 67 17.61 0.48 12.75
C LYS A 67 19.06 0.00 12.76
N ALA A 68 19.30 -1.29 13.04
CA ALA A 68 20.65 -1.85 13.05
C ALA A 68 21.31 -1.77 11.65
N LEU A 69 20.54 -2.04 10.59
CA LEU A 69 21.02 -1.97 9.21
C LEU A 69 21.35 -0.53 8.78
N GLU A 70 20.54 0.45 9.19
CA GLU A 70 20.81 1.87 8.94
C GLU A 70 22.08 2.35 9.64
N GLU A 71 22.30 1.93 10.90
CA GLU A 71 23.52 2.26 11.65
C GLU A 71 24.78 1.59 11.06
N GLU A 72 24.65 0.38 10.50
CA GLU A 72 25.76 -0.32 9.83
C GLU A 72 26.09 0.28 8.45
N ALA A 73 25.07 0.68 7.68
CA ALA A 73 25.24 1.42 6.43
C ALA A 73 25.93 2.78 6.65
N GLY A 74 25.69 3.43 7.79
CA GLY A 74 26.38 4.67 8.18
C GLY A 74 27.88 4.50 8.49
N LYS A 75 28.35 3.28 8.77
CA LYS A 75 29.75 3.00 9.16
C LYS A 75 30.65 2.51 8.01
N GLN A 76 30.08 2.13 6.86
CA GLN A 76 30.82 1.57 5.72
C GLN A 76 31.14 2.55 4.57
N LEU A 77 31.07 3.87 4.79
CA LEU A 77 31.62 4.84 3.83
C LEU A 77 33.15 5.00 3.98
N GLY A 78 33.87 3.90 3.79
CA GLY A 78 35.32 3.83 3.65
C GLY A 78 35.71 3.55 2.20
N LYS A 79 36.08 4.60 1.46
CA LYS A 79 36.64 4.68 0.09
C LYS A 79 37.21 3.37 -0.52
N PRO A 80 36.89 3.08 -1.80
CA PRO A 80 37.86 2.52 -2.73
C PRO A 80 38.42 3.62 -3.64
N LYS A 81 39.75 3.75 -3.65
CA LYS A 81 40.52 4.54 -4.62
C LYS A 81 40.65 3.72 -5.91
N HIS A 82 40.27 4.29 -7.06
CA HIS A 82 40.89 3.94 -8.33
C HIS A 82 40.97 5.18 -9.23
N PRO A 83 42.14 5.52 -9.81
CA PRO A 83 42.29 6.70 -10.65
C PRO A 83 42.09 6.33 -12.12
N ASN A 84 41.14 6.97 -12.80
CA ASN A 84 41.46 7.74 -14.00
C ASN A 84 40.25 8.56 -14.47
N ARG A 85 40.55 9.79 -14.83
CA ARG A 85 39.64 10.87 -15.19
C ARG A 85 39.35 10.83 -16.68
N ILE A 86 38.09 10.96 -17.07
CA ILE A 86 37.67 11.79 -18.21
C ILE A 86 36.40 12.53 -17.77
N ASP A 87 36.49 13.86 -17.76
CA ASP A 87 35.46 14.82 -17.39
C ASP A 87 34.22 14.68 -18.29
N THR A 88 33.00 14.72 -17.72
CA THR A 88 31.91 15.66 -18.05
C THR A 88 30.71 15.45 -17.08
N SER A 89 30.45 16.48 -16.27
CA SER A 89 29.25 16.79 -15.45
C SER A 89 28.63 15.71 -14.52
N ASP A 90 29.05 15.79 -13.26
CA ASP A 90 28.27 15.69 -12.01
C ASP A 90 26.76 15.40 -12.09
N TYR A 91 26.30 14.36 -11.38
CA TYR A 91 25.36 14.45 -10.23
C TYR A 91 25.03 13.03 -9.71
N HIS A 92 25.78 12.61 -8.69
CA HIS A 92 25.47 11.63 -7.64
C HIS A 92 24.37 10.56 -7.90
N SER A 93 24.71 9.50 -8.64
CA SER A 93 23.83 8.35 -8.92
C SER A 93 23.60 7.37 -7.75
N SER A 94 23.93 7.73 -6.50
CA SER A 94 23.73 6.87 -5.32
C SER A 94 22.61 7.30 -4.38
N ALA A 95 21.91 8.42 -4.63
CA ALA A 95 20.86 8.96 -3.74
C ALA A 95 19.43 8.89 -4.33
N LEU A 96 19.25 8.30 -5.51
CA LEU A 96 17.98 8.34 -6.26
C LEU A 96 17.12 7.07 -6.16
N ILE A 97 17.53 6.07 -5.38
CA ILE A 97 16.74 4.84 -5.22
C ILE A 97 15.44 5.20 -4.50
N SER A 98 14.39 5.36 -5.29
CA SER A 98 13.04 5.51 -4.80
C SER A 98 12.45 4.10 -4.69
N ASP A 99 11.93 3.74 -3.52
CA ASP A 99 11.25 2.46 -3.37
C ASP A 99 9.86 2.58 -4.00
N ILE A 100 9.52 1.67 -4.93
CA ILE A 100 8.29 1.70 -5.71
C ILE A 100 7.52 0.41 -5.44
N GLN A 101 6.32 0.54 -4.89
CA GLN A 101 5.40 -0.56 -4.66
C GLN A 101 4.10 -0.34 -5.45
N ALA A 102 3.75 -1.30 -6.30
CA ALA A 102 2.48 -1.30 -7.02
C ALA A 102 1.58 -2.46 -6.56
N ARG A 103 0.28 -2.20 -6.39
CA ARG A 103 -0.75 -3.19 -6.04
C ARG A 103 -1.99 -2.97 -6.88
N PHE A 104 -2.65 -4.05 -7.27
CA PHE A 104 -3.94 -3.99 -8.00
C PHE A 104 -5.09 -4.43 -7.08
N CYS A 105 -6.18 -3.66 -7.06
CA CYS A 105 -7.37 -3.94 -6.26
C CYS A 105 -8.63 -3.43 -6.98
N GLU A 106 -9.62 -4.30 -7.20
CA GLU A 106 -10.97 -3.92 -7.68
C GLU A 106 -11.00 -3.04 -8.96
N GLY A 107 -10.01 -3.18 -9.85
CA GLY A 107 -9.92 -2.38 -11.09
C GLY A 107 -9.03 -1.14 -10.97
N GLU A 108 -8.54 -0.84 -9.77
CA GLU A 108 -7.63 0.26 -9.47
C GLU A 108 -6.21 -0.26 -9.22
N ILE A 109 -5.22 0.54 -9.61
CA ILE A 109 -3.80 0.35 -9.34
C ILE A 109 -3.40 1.39 -8.31
N LEU A 110 -2.88 0.91 -7.19
CA LEU A 110 -2.24 1.73 -6.15
C LEU A 110 -0.73 1.66 -6.33
N ILE A 111 -0.11 2.81 -6.60
CA ILE A 111 1.34 2.98 -6.72
C ILE A 111 1.81 3.83 -5.55
N LYS A 112 2.73 3.29 -4.75
CA LYS A 112 3.41 3.98 -3.65
C LYS A 112 4.86 4.17 -3.99
N ILE A 113 5.37 5.38 -3.81
CA ILE A 113 6.74 5.75 -4.15
C ILE A 113 7.32 6.56 -3.00
N HIS A 114 8.37 6.04 -2.39
CA HIS A 114 9.13 6.76 -1.37
C HIS A 114 10.34 7.44 -2.02
N CYS A 115 10.44 8.76 -1.94
CA CYS A 115 11.52 9.52 -2.60
C CYS A 115 12.00 10.74 -1.80
N LYS A 116 13.28 11.08 -1.91
CA LYS A 116 13.86 12.28 -1.26
C LYS A 116 13.66 13.57 -2.06
N GLN A 117 13.32 13.48 -3.35
CA GLN A 117 13.20 14.63 -4.26
C GLN A 117 11.90 14.56 -5.06
N PRO A 118 10.73 14.83 -4.43
CA PRO A 118 9.43 14.65 -5.05
C PRO A 118 9.28 15.46 -6.33
N LYS A 119 9.81 16.69 -6.40
CA LYS A 119 9.71 17.55 -7.59
C LYS A 119 10.31 16.92 -8.85
N GLN A 120 11.42 16.19 -8.72
CA GLN A 120 12.07 15.55 -9.87
C GLN A 120 11.38 14.23 -10.24
N VAL A 121 10.88 13.51 -9.23
CA VAL A 121 10.19 12.23 -9.41
C VAL A 121 8.80 12.44 -10.01
N THR A 122 8.00 13.40 -9.52
CA THR A 122 6.63 13.64 -9.97
C THR A 122 6.55 13.97 -11.46
N HIS A 123 7.46 14.81 -11.97
CA HIS A 123 7.55 15.15 -13.39
C HIS A 123 7.81 13.92 -14.27
N LYS A 124 8.79 13.09 -13.90
CA LYS A 124 9.14 11.88 -14.68
C LYS A 124 8.02 10.85 -14.60
N LEU A 125 7.46 10.69 -13.41
CA LEU A 125 6.43 9.73 -13.12
C LEU A 125 5.15 10.00 -13.90
N LEU A 126 4.70 11.26 -13.96
CA LEU A 126 3.49 11.62 -14.69
C LEU A 126 3.63 11.23 -16.17
N GLY A 127 4.78 11.54 -16.78
CA GLY A 127 5.06 11.16 -18.17
C GLY A 127 5.13 9.64 -18.40
N GLU A 128 5.64 8.86 -17.44
CA GLU A 128 5.63 7.39 -17.54
C GLU A 128 4.22 6.81 -17.37
N LEU A 129 3.40 7.37 -16.48
CA LEU A 129 2.01 6.92 -16.27
C LEU A 129 1.12 7.19 -17.49
N GLU A 130 1.35 8.30 -18.19
CA GLU A 130 0.67 8.61 -19.45
C GLU A 130 0.96 7.56 -20.54
N LYS A 131 2.22 7.11 -20.67
CA LYS A 131 2.62 6.07 -21.63
C LYS A 131 1.95 4.72 -21.35
N LEU A 132 1.59 4.47 -20.09
CA LEU A 132 0.94 3.22 -19.67
C LEU A 132 -0.60 3.28 -19.80
N HIS A 133 -1.14 4.37 -20.36
CA HIS A 133 -2.60 4.58 -20.49
C HIS A 133 -3.36 4.44 -19.16
N LEU A 134 -2.72 4.84 -18.07
CA LEU A 134 -3.30 4.85 -16.74
C LEU A 134 -4.01 6.18 -16.50
N THR A 135 -5.30 6.13 -16.19
CA THR A 135 -6.04 7.32 -15.76
C THR A 135 -5.80 7.53 -14.27
N ILE A 136 -5.07 8.58 -13.92
CA ILE A 136 -4.83 8.94 -12.51
C ILE A 136 -6.14 9.47 -11.91
N ILE A 137 -6.67 8.74 -10.93
CA ILE A 137 -7.86 9.12 -10.14
C ILE A 137 -7.44 10.04 -9.01
N ASN A 138 -6.37 9.69 -8.30
CA ASN A 138 -5.88 10.43 -7.15
C ASN A 138 -4.36 10.39 -7.11
N CYS A 139 -3.74 11.51 -6.75
CA CYS A 139 -2.31 11.60 -6.49
C CYS A 139 -2.15 12.43 -5.22
N SER A 140 -1.49 11.85 -4.22
CA SER A 140 -1.20 12.52 -2.95
C SER A 140 0.29 12.40 -2.66
N VAL A 141 0.85 13.47 -2.11
CA VAL A 141 2.24 13.52 -1.67
C VAL A 141 2.25 13.87 -0.19
N ILE A 142 2.81 12.98 0.62
CA ILE A 142 2.87 13.14 2.07
C ILE A 142 4.35 13.26 2.45
N PRO A 143 4.76 14.33 3.15
CA PRO A 143 6.12 14.41 3.68
C PRO A 143 6.30 13.40 4.82
N PHE A 144 7.42 12.69 4.82
CA PHE A 144 7.83 11.76 5.86
C PHE A 144 9.29 12.02 6.22
N ASP A 145 9.53 12.72 7.32
CA ASP A 145 10.88 13.15 7.73
C ASP A 145 11.64 13.90 6.62
N GLU A 146 12.80 13.41 6.16
CA GLU A 146 13.55 13.96 5.02
C GLU A 146 13.11 13.43 3.64
N SER A 147 12.05 12.62 3.58
CA SER A 147 11.53 12.00 2.36
C SER A 147 10.04 12.33 2.12
N HIS A 148 9.52 11.86 1.00
CA HIS A 148 8.14 12.06 0.57
C HIS A 148 7.57 10.74 0.05
N ASP A 149 6.40 10.38 0.57
CA ASP A 149 5.59 9.29 0.07
C ASP A 149 4.57 9.81 -0.93
N ILE A 150 4.74 9.42 -2.18
CA ILE A 150 3.80 9.67 -3.27
C ILE A 150 2.89 8.45 -3.37
N THR A 151 1.58 8.66 -3.21
CA THR A 151 0.55 7.63 -3.42
C THR A 151 -0.32 8.02 -4.61
N ILE A 152 -0.39 7.13 -5.60
CA ILE A 152 -1.18 7.31 -6.81
C ILE A 152 -2.19 6.18 -6.91
N ILE A 153 -3.45 6.54 -7.12
CA ILE A 153 -4.53 5.64 -7.47
C ILE A 153 -4.84 5.91 -8.94
N ALA A 154 -4.73 4.88 -9.76
CA ALA A 154 -5.00 4.98 -11.19
C ALA A 154 -5.88 3.82 -11.66
N GLN A 155 -6.62 4.02 -12.75
CA GLN A 155 -7.42 2.99 -13.40
C GLN A 155 -6.83 2.67 -14.76
N VAL A 156 -6.84 1.39 -15.13
CA VAL A 156 -6.55 0.98 -16.50
C VAL A 156 -7.79 1.28 -17.34
N LEU A 157 -7.63 2.02 -18.44
CA LEU A 157 -8.66 2.10 -19.47
C LEU A 157 -8.95 0.67 -19.95
N GLY A 158 -10.05 0.09 -19.47
CA GLY A 158 -10.46 -1.25 -19.86
C GLY A 158 -10.56 -1.32 -21.37
N LEU A 159 -9.99 -2.38 -21.95
CA LEU A 159 -10.23 -2.84 -23.32
C LEU A 159 -11.70 -3.33 -23.48
N GLY A 160 -12.66 -2.51 -23.06
CA GLY A 160 -14.10 -2.74 -23.12
C GLY A 160 -14.85 -1.58 -23.78
N SER A 161 -14.19 -0.46 -24.08
CA SER A 161 -14.78 0.70 -24.78
C SER A 161 -14.26 0.88 -26.22
N PHE A 162 -13.31 0.07 -26.68
CA PHE A 162 -12.88 0.05 -28.09
C PHE A 162 -13.84 -0.69 -29.04
N LEU A 163 -14.87 -1.35 -28.52
CA LEU A 163 -15.82 -2.15 -29.32
C LEU A 163 -17.13 -1.42 -29.71
N ILE A 164 -17.26 -0.10 -29.48
CA ILE A 164 -18.46 0.67 -29.89
C ILE A 164 -18.17 1.70 -31.00
N PHE A 165 -16.99 1.68 -31.60
CA PHE A 165 -16.70 2.42 -32.83
C PHE A 165 -15.96 1.54 -33.84
N THR A 166 -16.51 0.39 -34.19
CA THR A 166 -16.30 -0.25 -35.50
C THR A 166 -17.45 -1.22 -35.77
N VAL A 167 -18.46 -0.72 -36.46
CA VAL A 167 -19.26 -1.25 -37.59
C VAL A 167 -20.56 -0.47 -37.63
#